data_AF-A0A317KZP9-F1
#
_entry.id   AF-A0A317KZP9-F1
#
_cell.length_a   1.000
_cell.length_b   1.000
_cell.length_c   1.000
_cell.angle_alpha   90.00
_cell.angle_beta   90.00
_cell.angle_gamma   90.00
#
_symmetry.space_group_name_H-M   'P 1'
#
loop_
_entity.id
_entity.type
_entity.pdbx_description
1 polymer ?
#
loop_
_entity_poly.entity_id
_entity_poly.type
_entity_poly.pdbx_seq_one_letter_code
_entity_poly.pdbx_strand_id
1 'polypeptide(L)'
;MELYLYALLTFFYVVLWIVVIRQAQWIGWGSLLNVILLVIVGLIYDNGILTVGRFIGESSWLEKWNELRYWLHAFFTPLLVLYSYAVLKRINVHFAQHSLAKLATFLITACLILAEIIGILTIDLEPVWEYGILSYQETEDRLPIMVIAISIILLLTSIIVWRKTGFYLFFVGCLIISVTSIVQLPIPTKAMTNIGEAILLLSLVLTNYYLFRTSD
;
A
#
# COMPACT_ATOMS: atom_id res chain seq x y z
N MET A 1 7.83 8.20 -21.20
CA MET A 1 7.07 6.95 -20.96
C MET A 1 6.64 6.87 -19.51
N GLU A 2 7.57 6.94 -18.55
CA GLU A 2 7.26 6.84 -17.11
C GLU A 2 6.23 7.84 -16.60
N LEU A 3 6.31 9.09 -17.03
CA LEU A 3 5.32 10.10 -16.67
C LEU A 3 3.89 9.65 -16.97
N TYR A 4 3.66 9.02 -18.12
CA TYR A 4 2.35 8.53 -18.50
C TYR A 4 1.93 7.32 -17.66
N LEU A 5 2.89 6.49 -17.22
CA LEU A 5 2.62 5.39 -16.31
C LEU A 5 2.20 5.90 -14.93
N TYR A 6 2.96 6.83 -14.33
CA TYR A 6 2.60 7.43 -13.04
C TYR A 6 1.27 8.20 -13.10
N ALA A 7 0.99 8.90 -14.20
CA ALA A 7 -0.29 9.57 -14.41
C ALA A 7 -1.44 8.55 -14.51
N LEU A 8 -1.23 7.45 -15.25
CA LEU A 8 -2.21 6.37 -15.39
C LEU A 8 -2.46 5.67 -14.05
N LEU A 9 -1.41 5.40 -13.28
CA LEU A 9 -1.50 4.82 -11.93
C LEU A 9 -2.26 5.76 -10.98
N THR A 10 -1.96 7.06 -11.00
CA THR A 10 -2.69 8.07 -10.23
C THR A 10 -4.19 8.03 -10.57
N PHE A 11 -4.54 8.04 -11.86
CA PHE A 11 -5.93 7.94 -12.31
C PHE A 11 -6.58 6.62 -11.85
N PHE A 12 -5.87 5.50 -11.99
CA PHE A 12 -6.33 4.20 -11.53
C PHE A 12 -6.61 4.18 -10.03
N TYR A 13 -5.74 4.77 -9.20
CA TYR A 13 -5.94 4.88 -7.77
C TYR A 13 -7.14 5.76 -7.42
N VAL A 14 -7.39 6.85 -8.15
CA VAL A 14 -8.61 7.67 -7.98
C VAL A 14 -9.86 6.84 -8.26
N VAL A 15 -9.86 6.05 -9.34
CA VAL A 15 -10.99 5.14 -9.66
C VAL A 15 -11.17 4.10 -8.56
N LEU A 16 -10.10 3.44 -8.10
CA LEU A 16 -10.15 2.48 -7.00
C LEU A 16 -10.70 3.13 -5.72
N TRP A 17 -10.26 4.35 -5.39
CA TRP A 17 -10.71 5.07 -4.21
C TRP A 17 -12.22 5.29 -4.24
N ILE A 18 -12.76 5.72 -5.39
CA ILE A 18 -14.21 5.89 -5.59
C ILE A 18 -14.93 4.55 -5.43
N VAL A 19 -14.39 3.46 -5.98
CA VAL A 19 -14.97 2.12 -5.82
C VAL A 19 -15.02 1.71 -4.35
N VAL A 20 -13.94 1.92 -3.59
CA VAL A 20 -13.90 1.57 -2.16
C VAL A 20 -14.84 2.44 -1.34
N ILE A 21 -14.99 3.73 -1.64
CA ILE A 21 -15.99 4.60 -0.99
C ILE A 21 -17.40 4.02 -1.17
N ARG A 22 -17.72 3.56 -2.38
CA ARG A 22 -19.02 2.93 -2.64
C ARG A 22 -19.18 1.61 -1.89
N GLN A 23 -18.13 0.79 -1.80
CA GLN A 23 -18.15 -0.42 -0.97
C GLN A 23 -18.34 -0.09 0.52
N ALA A 24 -17.69 0.96 1.03
CA ALA A 24 -17.77 1.38 2.43
C ALA A 24 -19.20 1.72 2.87
N GLN A 25 -20.06 2.17 1.94
CA GLN A 25 -21.48 2.41 2.21
C GLN A 25 -22.24 1.14 2.59
N TRP A 26 -21.87 -0.01 2.02
CA TRP A 26 -22.52 -1.30 2.29
C TRP A 26 -21.79 -2.09 3.38
N ILE A 27 -20.46 -1.97 3.43
CA ILE A 27 -19.59 -2.60 4.44
C ILE A 27 -19.76 -1.95 5.83
N GLY A 28 -20.13 -0.67 5.85
CA GLY A 28 -20.14 0.18 7.03
C GLY A 28 -18.80 0.89 7.23
N TRP A 29 -18.83 2.22 7.37
CA TRP A 29 -17.64 3.07 7.44
C TRP A 29 -16.67 2.70 8.58
N GLY A 30 -17.18 2.21 9.72
CA GLY A 30 -16.36 1.80 10.86
C GLY A 30 -15.60 0.47 10.69
N SER A 31 -15.77 -0.22 9.55
CA SER A 31 -15.04 -1.46 9.27
C SER A 31 -13.56 -1.21 9.05
N LEU A 32 -12.70 -2.01 9.70
CA LEU A 32 -11.25 -2.01 9.47
C LEU A 32 -10.87 -2.45 8.04
N LEU A 33 -11.80 -3.00 7.25
CA LEU A 33 -11.56 -3.27 5.82
C LEU A 33 -11.44 -2.00 4.98
N ASN A 34 -11.98 -0.87 5.48
CA ASN A 34 -11.96 0.41 4.77
C ASN A 34 -10.66 1.19 4.98
N VAL A 35 -9.72 0.70 5.80
CA VAL A 35 -8.41 1.36 6.00
C VAL A 35 -7.61 1.47 4.69
N ILE A 36 -7.91 0.61 3.71
CA ILE A 36 -7.34 0.70 2.35
C ILE A 36 -7.67 2.04 1.66
N LEU A 37 -8.72 2.77 2.08
CA LEU A 37 -8.99 4.12 1.58
C LEU A 37 -7.83 5.07 1.86
N LEU A 38 -7.23 4.97 3.04
CA LEU A 38 -6.10 5.82 3.42
C LEU A 38 -4.85 5.42 2.63
N VAL A 39 -4.60 4.11 2.47
CA VAL A 39 -3.49 3.60 1.65
C VAL A 39 -3.60 4.11 0.20
N ILE A 40 -4.80 4.04 -0.38
CA ILE A 40 -5.05 4.54 -1.74
C ILE A 40 -4.80 6.05 -1.83
N VAL A 41 -5.19 6.85 -0.83
CA VAL A 41 -4.88 8.29 -0.80
C VAL A 41 -3.37 8.54 -0.80
N GLY A 42 -2.61 7.77 -0.01
CA GLY A 42 -1.14 7.81 -0.02
C GLY A 42 -0.57 7.58 -1.41
N LEU A 43 -1.10 6.58 -2.13
CA LEU A 43 -0.62 6.24 -3.48
C LEU A 43 -1.09 7.19 -4.58
N ILE A 44 -2.28 7.80 -4.44
CA ILE A 44 -2.70 8.91 -5.31
C ILE A 44 -1.70 10.06 -5.17
N TYR A 45 -1.38 10.43 -3.93
CA TYR A 45 -0.42 11.50 -3.66
C TYR A 45 0.97 11.13 -4.20
N ASP A 46 1.48 9.94 -3.88
CA ASP A 46 2.79 9.47 -4.32
C ASP A 46 2.97 9.53 -5.83
N ASN A 47 2.09 8.86 -6.58
CA ASN A 47 2.18 8.79 -8.03
C ASN A 47 1.85 10.15 -8.68
N GLY A 48 1.01 10.96 -8.02
CA GLY A 48 0.73 12.33 -8.42
C GLY A 48 1.98 13.21 -8.36
N ILE A 49 2.73 13.18 -7.24
CA ILE A 49 3.98 13.94 -7.08
C ILE A 49 5.03 13.49 -8.11
N LEU A 50 5.19 12.17 -8.32
CA LEU A 50 6.09 11.65 -9.36
C LEU A 50 5.70 12.13 -10.78
N THR A 51 4.40 12.27 -11.05
CA THR A 51 3.90 12.77 -12.34
C THR A 51 4.25 14.25 -12.55
N VAL A 52 4.08 15.08 -11.51
CA VAL A 52 4.24 16.54 -11.63
C VAL A 52 5.65 17.06 -11.36
N GLY A 53 6.52 16.27 -10.73
CA GLY A 53 7.82 16.70 -10.23
C GLY A 53 8.69 17.41 -11.27
N ARG A 54 8.77 16.88 -12.49
CA ARG A 54 9.54 17.49 -13.59
C ARG A 54 9.08 18.89 -14.00
N PHE A 55 7.80 19.22 -13.79
CA PHE A 55 7.23 20.52 -14.18
C PHE A 55 7.43 21.57 -13.09
N ILE A 56 7.61 21.12 -11.85
CA ILE A 56 7.92 21.99 -10.70
C ILE A 56 9.41 22.33 -10.71
N GLY A 57 10.25 21.37 -11.06
CA GLY A 57 11.70 21.51 -11.04
C GLY A 57 12.28 21.40 -9.62
N GLU A 58 13.61 21.42 -9.55
CA GLU A 58 14.36 21.33 -8.30
C GLU A 58 14.03 22.55 -7.43
N SER A 59 13.41 22.30 -6.27
CA SER A 59 12.91 23.34 -5.39
C SER A 59 12.64 22.78 -4.00
N SER A 60 12.73 23.66 -2.99
CA SER A 60 12.36 23.32 -1.60
C SER A 60 10.88 22.97 -1.44
N TRP A 61 10.02 23.39 -2.38
CA TRP A 61 8.61 22.96 -2.42
C TRP A 61 8.48 21.51 -2.85
N LEU A 62 9.16 21.12 -3.93
CA LEU A 62 9.13 19.74 -4.41
C LEU A 62 9.75 18.79 -3.38
N GLU A 63 10.82 19.22 -2.69
CA GLU A 63 11.43 18.49 -1.58
C GLU A 63 10.41 18.19 -0.48
N LYS A 64 9.73 19.21 0.07
CA LYS A 64 8.68 19.04 1.10
C LYS A 64 7.52 18.16 0.63
N TRP A 65 7.15 18.27 -0.65
CA TRP A 65 6.09 17.43 -1.21
C TRP A 65 6.54 15.98 -1.31
N ASN A 66 7.81 15.72 -1.59
CA ASN A 66 8.38 14.38 -1.54
C ASN A 66 8.51 13.87 -0.11
N GLU A 67 8.94 14.71 0.84
CA GLU A 67 8.95 14.38 2.27
C GLU A 67 7.57 13.88 2.75
N LEU A 68 6.50 14.56 2.33
CA LEU A 68 5.13 14.12 2.63
C LEU A 68 4.82 12.72 2.05
N ARG A 69 5.43 12.30 0.93
CA ARG A 69 5.26 10.93 0.40
C ARG A 69 5.75 9.91 1.42
N TYR A 70 6.92 10.14 2.03
CA TYR A 70 7.47 9.27 3.07
C TYR A 70 6.56 9.23 4.30
N TRP A 71 6.10 10.40 4.78
CA TRP A 71 5.16 10.48 5.90
C TRP A 71 3.86 9.71 5.62
N LEU A 72 3.25 9.89 4.45
CA LEU A 72 2.02 9.16 4.09
C LEU A 72 2.26 7.65 4.04
N HIS A 73 3.39 7.18 3.51
CA HIS A 73 3.73 5.75 3.52
C HIS A 73 3.91 5.21 4.95
N ALA A 74 4.63 5.94 5.81
CA ALA A 74 4.84 5.56 7.21
C ALA A 74 3.55 5.41 8.00
N PHE A 75 2.56 6.28 7.77
CA PHE A 75 1.29 6.20 8.47
C PHE A 75 0.31 5.23 7.82
N PHE A 76 0.21 5.20 6.49
CA PHE A 76 -0.89 4.54 5.81
C PHE A 76 -0.58 3.09 5.44
N THR A 77 0.61 2.79 4.94
CA THR A 77 0.94 1.43 4.49
C THR A 77 0.84 0.39 5.61
N PRO A 78 1.29 0.66 6.86
CA PRO A 78 1.10 -0.26 8.00
C PRO A 78 -0.36 -0.61 8.30
N LEU A 79 -1.34 0.21 7.88
CA LEU A 79 -2.75 -0.09 8.09
C LEU A 79 -3.21 -1.36 7.36
N LEU A 80 -2.45 -1.83 6.37
CA LEU A 80 -2.68 -3.13 5.73
C LEU A 80 -2.59 -4.32 6.71
N VAL A 81 -1.95 -4.14 7.87
CA VAL A 81 -1.97 -5.10 8.98
C VAL A 81 -3.36 -5.16 9.63
N LEU A 82 -4.00 -4.00 9.86
CA LEU A 82 -5.38 -3.93 10.36
C LEU A 82 -6.37 -4.51 9.34
N TYR A 83 -6.16 -4.24 8.05
CA TYR A 83 -6.92 -4.85 6.96
C TYR A 83 -6.84 -6.39 7.04
N SER A 84 -5.63 -6.93 7.17
CA SER A 84 -5.39 -8.37 7.25
C SER A 84 -6.16 -9.02 8.41
N TYR A 85 -6.10 -8.41 9.60
CA TYR A 85 -6.89 -8.85 10.76
C TYR A 85 -8.39 -8.83 10.47
N ALA A 86 -8.89 -7.75 9.86
CA ALA A 86 -10.30 -7.59 9.56
C ALA A 86 -10.82 -8.67 8.59
N VAL A 87 -10.02 -9.00 7.57
CA VAL A 87 -10.31 -10.10 6.63
C VAL A 87 -10.39 -11.44 7.37
N LEU A 88 -9.37 -11.79 8.16
CA LEU A 88 -9.32 -13.05 8.91
C LEU A 88 -10.49 -13.18 9.89
N LYS A 89 -10.86 -12.08 10.55
CA LYS A 89 -12.01 -12.02 11.42
C LYS A 89 -13.31 -12.26 10.65
N ARG A 90 -13.46 -11.65 9.47
CA ARG A 90 -14.67 -11.80 8.63
C ARG A 90 -14.89 -13.25 8.16
N ILE A 91 -13.83 -13.97 7.83
CA ILE A 91 -13.90 -15.39 7.42
C ILE A 91 -13.88 -16.37 8.60
N ASN A 92 -14.18 -15.91 9.82
CA ASN A 92 -14.28 -16.72 11.02
C ASN A 92 -13.02 -17.59 11.29
N VAL A 93 -11.83 -17.02 11.13
CA VAL A 93 -10.58 -17.68 11.59
C VAL A 93 -10.54 -17.62 13.11
N HIS A 94 -10.38 -18.77 13.76
CA HIS A 94 -10.54 -18.93 15.21
C HIS A 94 -9.68 -17.94 16.01
N PHE A 95 -8.38 -17.86 15.72
CA PHE A 95 -7.48 -16.98 16.47
C PHE A 95 -7.83 -15.49 16.30
N ALA A 96 -8.34 -15.08 15.13
CA ALA A 96 -8.69 -13.69 14.82
C ALA A 96 -9.96 -13.22 15.56
N GLN A 97 -10.73 -14.14 16.16
CA GLN A 97 -11.89 -13.79 16.98
C GLN A 97 -11.51 -13.32 18.39
N HIS A 98 -10.32 -13.65 18.89
CA HIS A 98 -9.90 -13.27 20.23
C HIS A 98 -9.54 -11.78 20.33
N SER A 99 -9.84 -11.18 21.48
CA SER A 99 -9.47 -9.78 21.81
C SER A 99 -7.95 -9.57 21.80
N LEU A 100 -7.17 -10.58 22.18
CA LEU A 100 -5.72 -10.55 22.14
C LEU A 100 -5.18 -10.41 20.72
N ALA A 101 -5.79 -11.10 19.74
CA ALA A 101 -5.40 -10.94 18.34
C ALA A 101 -5.65 -9.51 17.86
N LYS A 102 -6.79 -8.91 18.23
CA LYS A 102 -7.06 -7.49 17.96
C LYS A 102 -5.97 -6.60 18.56
N LEU A 103 -5.70 -6.74 19.86
CA LEU A 103 -4.69 -5.93 20.56
C LEU A 103 -3.31 -6.07 19.90
N ALA A 104 -2.88 -7.30 19.61
CA ALA A 104 -1.61 -7.57 18.95
C ALA A 104 -1.52 -6.89 17.57
N THR A 105 -2.58 -6.96 16.75
CA THR A 105 -2.61 -6.30 15.45
C THR A 105 -2.46 -4.77 15.57
N PHE A 106 -3.15 -4.15 16.53
CA PHE A 106 -3.01 -2.71 16.77
C PHE A 106 -1.60 -2.34 17.26
N LEU A 107 -1.03 -3.12 18.17
CA LEU A 107 0.34 -2.90 18.65
C LEU A 107 1.38 -3.06 17.53
N ILE A 108 1.27 -4.12 16.72
CA ILE A 108 2.16 -4.33 15.56
C ILE A 108 2.06 -3.14 14.60
N THR A 109 0.84 -2.71 14.26
CA THR A 109 0.62 -1.56 13.38
C THR A 109 1.27 -0.31 13.95
N ALA A 110 1.07 -0.02 15.24
CA ALA A 110 1.67 1.13 15.90
C ALA A 110 3.21 1.06 15.94
N CYS A 111 3.78 -0.12 16.23
CA CYS A 111 5.23 -0.32 16.21
C CYS A 111 5.83 -0.10 14.82
N LEU A 112 5.17 -0.58 13.76
CA LEU A 112 5.61 -0.36 12.38
C LEU A 112 5.57 1.12 12.00
N ILE A 113 4.49 1.83 12.35
CA ILE A 113 4.38 3.28 12.16
C ILE A 113 5.52 4.00 12.90
N LEU A 114 5.74 3.69 14.18
CA LEU A 114 6.79 4.33 14.97
C LEU A 114 8.20 4.04 14.42
N ALA A 115 8.46 2.81 13.98
CA ALA A 115 9.74 2.44 13.37
C ALA A 115 10.00 3.25 12.11
N GLU A 116 9.00 3.41 11.25
CA GLU A 116 9.14 4.19 10.02
C GLU A 116 9.28 5.69 10.30
N ILE A 117 8.54 6.23 11.27
CA ILE A 117 8.68 7.64 11.69
C ILE A 117 10.09 7.92 12.19
N ILE A 118 10.66 7.04 13.03
CA ILE A 118 12.05 7.19 13.50
C ILE A 118 13.01 7.21 12.30
N GLY A 119 12.73 6.40 11.28
CA GLY A 119 13.48 6.43 10.03
C GLY A 119 13.40 7.78 9.33
N ILE A 120 12.19 8.29 9.14
CA ILE A 120 11.92 9.57 8.46
C ILE A 120 12.59 10.74 9.18
N LEU A 121 12.67 10.75 10.51
CA LEU A 121 13.31 11.84 11.25
C LEU A 121 14.81 12.01 10.97
N THR A 122 15.43 11.04 10.29
CA THR A 122 16.85 11.07 9.92
C THR A 122 17.08 11.00 8.42
N ILE A 123 16.05 11.17 7.58
CA ILE A 123 16.24 11.16 6.13
C ILE A 123 16.90 12.47 5.68
N ASP A 124 17.89 12.35 4.82
CA ASP A 124 18.36 13.43 3.97
C ASP A 124 17.89 13.13 2.53
N LEU A 125 17.26 14.13 1.91
CA LEU A 125 16.63 14.00 0.60
C LEU A 125 17.40 14.76 -0.47
N GLU A 126 17.76 14.08 -1.55
CA GLU A 126 18.45 14.69 -2.69
C GLU A 126 17.62 14.62 -3.98
N PRO A 127 17.69 15.63 -4.85
CA PRO A 127 16.98 15.61 -6.11
C PRO A 127 17.60 14.58 -7.05
N VAL A 128 16.78 13.64 -7.53
CA VAL A 128 17.20 12.56 -8.43
C VAL A 128 16.37 12.63 -9.71
N TRP A 129 17.08 12.66 -10.85
CA TRP A 129 16.52 12.59 -12.18
C TRP A 129 16.69 11.20 -12.77
N GLU A 130 15.59 10.48 -12.95
CA GLU A 130 15.60 9.13 -13.51
C GLU A 130 14.47 8.97 -14.51
N TYR A 131 14.80 8.48 -15.70
CA TYR A 131 13.83 8.21 -16.78
C TYR A 131 12.87 9.37 -17.11
N GLY A 132 13.31 10.62 -16.87
CA GLY A 132 12.53 11.84 -17.10
C GLY A 132 11.57 12.22 -15.97
N ILE A 133 11.68 11.57 -14.82
CA ILE A 133 11.01 11.90 -13.57
C ILE A 133 12.01 12.60 -12.64
N LEU A 134 11.57 13.71 -12.04
CA LEU A 134 12.28 14.38 -10.97
C LEU A 134 11.56 14.10 -9.66
N SER A 135 12.30 13.53 -8.71
CA SER A 135 11.83 13.27 -7.35
C SER A 135 12.96 13.46 -6.37
N TYR A 136 12.65 13.85 -5.13
CA TYR A 136 13.63 13.82 -4.06
C TYR A 136 13.62 12.41 -3.43
N GLN A 137 14.78 11.77 -3.38
CA GLN A 137 14.99 10.41 -2.89
C GLN A 137 15.96 10.44 -1.70
N GLU A 138 15.89 9.40 -0.87
CA GLU A 138 16.78 9.24 0.27
C GLU A 138 18.20 8.84 -0.19
N THR A 139 19.22 9.41 0.42
CA THR A 139 20.63 9.16 0.07
C THR A 139 21.17 7.83 0.61
N GLU A 140 20.59 7.31 1.70
CA GLU A 140 21.03 6.07 2.35
C GLU A 140 20.11 4.88 2.02
N ASP A 141 20.71 3.75 1.62
CA ASP A 141 19.99 2.49 1.44
C ASP A 141 19.64 1.87 2.81
N ARG A 142 18.43 2.13 3.30
CA ARG A 142 17.90 1.49 4.51
C ARG A 142 17.17 0.19 4.20
N LEU A 143 17.36 -0.80 5.08
CA LEU A 143 16.62 -2.06 5.00
C LEU A 143 15.12 -1.76 5.22
N PRO A 144 14.22 -2.13 4.30
CA PRO A 144 12.81 -1.74 4.36
C PRO A 144 12.01 -2.66 5.30
N ILE A 145 12.34 -2.62 6.60
CA ILE A 145 11.80 -3.50 7.64
C ILE A 145 10.27 -3.46 7.67
N MET A 146 9.70 -2.25 7.58
CA MET A 146 8.25 -2.07 7.56
C MET A 146 7.60 -2.83 6.40
N VAL A 147 8.11 -2.65 5.17
CA VAL A 147 7.56 -3.28 3.96
C VAL A 147 7.69 -4.80 4.03
N ILE A 148 8.83 -5.32 4.52
CA ILE A 148 9.04 -6.76 4.71
C ILE A 148 8.02 -7.33 5.70
N ALA A 149 7.83 -6.68 6.85
CA ALA A 149 6.88 -7.14 7.87
C ALA A 149 5.44 -7.17 7.34
N ILE A 150 5.01 -6.11 6.65
CA ILE A 150 3.67 -6.02 6.03
C ILE A 150 3.51 -7.11 4.96
N SER A 151 4.52 -7.32 4.12
CA SER A 151 4.48 -8.32 3.05
C SER A 151 4.31 -9.74 3.60
N ILE A 152 5.01 -10.09 4.69
CA ILE A 152 4.85 -11.38 5.36
C ILE A 152 3.42 -11.55 5.89
N ILE A 153 2.89 -10.53 6.58
CA ILE A 153 1.53 -10.57 7.15
C ILE A 153 0.48 -10.72 6.04
N LEU A 154 0.60 -9.94 4.96
CA LEU A 154 -0.31 -10.02 3.81
C LEU A 154 -0.21 -11.38 3.12
N LEU A 155 1.00 -11.92 2.92
CA LEU A 155 1.18 -13.22 2.29
C LEU A 155 0.54 -14.34 3.12
N LEU A 156 0.82 -14.41 4.43
CA LEU A 156 0.21 -15.39 5.33
C LEU A 156 -1.31 -15.26 5.34
N THR A 157 -1.83 -14.04 5.43
CA THR A 157 -3.26 -13.77 5.41
C THR A 157 -3.90 -14.23 4.10
N SER A 158 -3.29 -13.90 2.97
CA SER A 158 -3.79 -14.25 1.64
C SER A 158 -3.83 -15.77 1.41
N ILE A 159 -2.84 -16.51 1.94
CA ILE A 159 -2.83 -17.98 1.91
C ILE A 159 -3.99 -18.54 2.72
N ILE A 160 -4.23 -18.02 3.94
CA ILE A 160 -5.35 -18.46 4.78
C ILE A 160 -6.69 -18.20 4.09
N VAL A 161 -6.86 -17.00 3.51
CA VAL A 161 -8.07 -16.61 2.77
C VAL A 161 -8.30 -17.55 1.60
N TRP A 162 -7.27 -17.81 0.80
CA TRP A 162 -7.36 -18.73 -0.33
C TRP A 162 -7.77 -20.14 0.13
N ARG A 163 -7.10 -20.68 1.16
CA ARG A 163 -7.38 -22.03 1.66
C ARG A 163 -8.79 -22.18 2.25
N LYS A 164 -9.29 -21.16 2.96
CA LYS A 164 -10.61 -21.21 3.61
C LYS A 164 -11.78 -20.89 2.68
N THR A 165 -11.57 -20.02 1.69
CA THR A 165 -12.67 -19.49 0.87
C THR A 165 -12.60 -19.89 -0.60
N GLY A 166 -11.48 -20.46 -1.05
CA GLY A 166 -11.20 -20.72 -2.47
C GLY A 166 -10.80 -19.47 -3.27
N PHE A 167 -10.94 -18.26 -2.72
CA PHE A 167 -10.65 -17.01 -3.43
C PHE A 167 -9.15 -16.68 -3.40
N TYR A 168 -8.50 -16.77 -4.57
CA TYR A 168 -7.05 -16.71 -4.69
C TYR A 168 -6.48 -15.34 -5.11
N LEU A 169 -7.32 -14.36 -5.49
CA LEU A 169 -6.82 -13.10 -6.06
C LEU A 169 -5.95 -12.29 -5.08
N PHE A 170 -6.26 -12.29 -3.78
CA PHE A 170 -5.41 -11.67 -2.76
C PHE A 170 -3.99 -12.26 -2.79
N PHE A 171 -3.89 -13.59 -2.87
CA PHE A 171 -2.58 -14.26 -2.93
C PHE A 171 -1.82 -13.92 -4.21
N VAL A 172 -2.51 -13.84 -5.36
CA VAL A 172 -1.91 -13.40 -6.62
C VAL A 172 -1.40 -11.97 -6.51
N GLY A 173 -2.17 -11.06 -5.90
CA GLY A 173 -1.74 -9.69 -5.63
C GLY A 173 -0.46 -9.63 -4.82
N CYS A 174 -0.39 -10.38 -3.71
CA CYS A 174 0.80 -10.51 -2.86
C CYS A 174 2.01 -11.07 -3.61
N LEU A 175 1.82 -12.07 -4.47
CA LEU A 175 2.91 -12.63 -5.28
C LEU A 175 3.43 -11.62 -6.30
N ILE A 176 2.52 -10.91 -6.99
CA ILE A 176 2.90 -9.95 -8.02
C ILE A 176 3.73 -8.81 -7.41
N ILE A 177 3.26 -8.17 -6.32
CA ILE A 177 4.05 -7.11 -5.67
C ILE A 177 5.41 -7.64 -5.22
N SER A 178 5.46 -8.85 -4.66
CA SER A 178 6.73 -9.46 -4.21
C SER A 178 7.71 -9.64 -5.38
N VAL A 179 7.23 -10.10 -6.53
CA VAL A 179 8.05 -10.24 -7.74
C VAL A 179 8.48 -8.88 -8.28
N THR A 180 7.57 -7.91 -8.39
CA THR A 180 7.89 -6.59 -8.95
C THR A 180 8.82 -5.77 -8.07
N SER A 181 8.82 -6.00 -6.75
CA SER A 181 9.72 -5.31 -5.80
C SER A 181 11.11 -5.92 -5.71
N ILE A 182 11.28 -7.21 -6.05
CA ILE A 182 12.57 -7.92 -5.96
C ILE A 182 13.25 -8.00 -7.33
N VAL A 183 12.47 -8.28 -8.38
CA VAL A 183 13.02 -8.53 -9.71
C VAL A 183 13.28 -7.19 -10.39
N GLN A 184 14.56 -6.83 -10.48
CA GLN A 184 15.01 -5.83 -11.44
C GLN A 184 14.84 -6.40 -12.85
N LEU A 185 13.66 -6.20 -13.43
CA LEU A 185 13.41 -6.57 -14.81
C LEU A 185 14.37 -5.76 -15.70
N PRO A 186 14.87 -6.34 -16.81
CA PRO A 186 15.70 -5.62 -17.79
C PRO A 186 14.84 -4.67 -18.65
N ILE A 187 13.90 -3.98 -18.01
CA ILE A 187 13.04 -2.95 -18.57
C ILE A 187 13.47 -1.67 -17.88
N PRO A 188 13.81 -0.59 -18.62
CA PRO A 188 14.29 0.66 -18.05
C PRO A 188 13.13 1.42 -17.41
N THR A 189 12.63 0.96 -16.26
CA THR A 189 11.57 1.64 -15.53
C THR A 189 11.59 1.39 -14.02
N LYS A 190 11.37 2.46 -13.24
CA LYS A 190 11.17 2.43 -11.78
C LYS A 190 9.70 2.28 -11.38
N ALA A 191 8.76 2.30 -12.32
CA ALA A 191 7.33 2.20 -12.03
C ALA A 191 6.86 0.77 -11.69
N MET A 192 7.72 -0.25 -11.76
CA MET A 192 7.33 -1.65 -11.54
C MET A 192 6.75 -1.91 -10.16
N THR A 193 7.37 -1.37 -9.11
CA THR A 193 6.86 -1.49 -7.73
C THR A 193 5.47 -0.90 -7.62
N ASN A 194 5.25 0.30 -8.15
CA ASN A 194 3.94 0.97 -8.11
C ASN A 194 2.87 0.22 -8.92
N ILE A 195 3.24 -0.48 -10.00
CA ILE A 195 2.33 -1.38 -10.72
C ILE A 195 1.97 -2.59 -9.84
N GLY A 196 2.95 -3.17 -9.14
CA GLY A 196 2.71 -4.22 -8.16
C GLY A 196 1.74 -3.78 -7.06
N GLU A 197 1.90 -2.56 -6.55
CA GLU A 197 1.03 -1.98 -5.52
C GLU A 197 -0.39 -1.78 -6.03
N ALA A 198 -0.54 -1.32 -7.28
CA ALA A 198 -1.84 -1.17 -7.94
C ALA A 198 -2.56 -2.53 -8.05
N ILE A 199 -1.83 -3.57 -8.43
CA ILE A 199 -2.38 -4.93 -8.54
C ILE A 199 -2.71 -5.51 -7.16
N LEU A 200 -1.85 -5.28 -6.15
CA LEU A 200 -2.12 -5.65 -4.77
C LEU A 200 -3.42 -4.99 -4.29
N LEU A 201 -3.54 -3.66 -4.40
CA LEU A 201 -4.73 -2.95 -3.94
C LEU A 201 -6.00 -3.37 -4.69
N LEU A 202 -5.93 -3.55 -6.00
CA LEU A 202 -7.03 -4.11 -6.77
C LEU A 202 -7.46 -5.47 -6.20
N SER A 203 -6.50 -6.35 -5.88
CA SER A 203 -6.81 -7.64 -5.27
C SER A 203 -7.52 -7.50 -3.91
N LEU A 204 -7.11 -6.54 -3.06
CA LEU A 204 -7.76 -6.28 -1.77
C LEU A 204 -9.20 -5.76 -1.95
N VAL A 205 -9.41 -4.86 -2.91
CA VAL A 205 -10.74 -4.32 -3.26
C VAL A 205 -11.66 -5.43 -3.77
N LEU A 206 -11.14 -6.36 -4.58
CA LEU A 206 -11.88 -7.53 -5.04
C LEU A 206 -12.15 -8.52 -3.91
N THR A 207 -11.22 -8.69 -2.97
CA THR A 207 -11.44 -9.49 -1.75
C THR A 207 -12.54 -8.91 -0.90
N ASN A 208 -12.58 -7.59 -0.68
CA ASN A 208 -13.68 -6.93 0.03
C ASN A 208 -15.03 -7.22 -0.65
N TYR A 209 -15.09 -7.04 -1.97
CA TYR A 209 -16.29 -7.33 -2.74
C TYR A 209 -16.75 -8.78 -2.60
N TYR A 210 -15.83 -9.74 -2.74
CA TYR A 210 -16.11 -11.16 -2.60
C TYR A 210 -16.68 -11.49 -1.22
N LEU A 211 -16.01 -11.05 -0.15
CA LEU A 211 -16.39 -11.37 1.22
C LEU A 211 -17.78 -10.84 1.60
N PHE A 212 -18.20 -9.70 1.05
CA PHE A 212 -19.52 -9.14 1.33
C PHE A 212 -20.62 -9.76 0.47
N ARG A 213 -20.33 -10.12 -0.79
CA ARG A 213 -21.33 -10.74 -1.67
C ARG A 213 -21.69 -12.17 -1.26
N THR A 214 -20.79 -12.90 -0.62
CA THR A 214 -21.05 -14.26 -0.11
C THR A 214 -21.59 -14.30 1.32
N SER A 215 -21.82 -13.13 1.94
CA SER A 215 -22.39 -13.02 3.29
C SER A 215 -23.94 -12.97 3.30
N ASP A 216 -24.55 -12.79 2.12
CA ASP A 216 -25.99 -12.74 1.88
C ASP A 216 -26.47 -14.04 1.21
#